data_AF-A0A427Y9L1-F1
#
_entry.id   AF-A0A427Y9L1-F1
#
_cell.length_a   1.000
_cell.length_b   1.000
_cell.length_c   1.000
_cell.angle_alpha   90.00
_cell.angle_beta   90.00
_cell.angle_gamma   90.00
#
_symmetry.space_group_name_H-M   'P 1'
#
loop_
_entity.id
_entity.type
_entity.pdbx_description
1 polymer ?
#
loop_
_entity_poly.entity_id
_entity_poly.type
_entity_poly.pdbx_seq_one_letter_code
_entity_poly.pdbx_strand_id
1 'polypeptide(L)'
;MSALRNGPRLSLQHFILQAEIIKAYRAAVRATRPLPDSATRRETLDWLRGDIERLRYETDLERLRTNISSFNRNLKILIPGLGLTGLTPEHGAKLIGRGGRRTV
;
A
#
# COMPACT_ATOMS: atom_id res chain seq x y z
N MET A 1 -20.21 33.42 -26.31
CA MET A 1 -18.93 32.86 -25.84
C MET A 1 -19.01 32.69 -24.33
N SER A 2 -19.11 31.45 -23.83
CA SER A 2 -19.06 31.16 -22.39
C SER A 2 -17.95 30.14 -22.19
N ALA A 3 -16.85 30.57 -21.58
CA ALA A 3 -15.76 29.70 -21.19
C ALA A 3 -16.30 28.72 -20.14
N LEU A 4 -16.44 27.45 -20.50
CA LEU A 4 -16.65 26.39 -19.53
C LEU A 4 -15.47 26.41 -18.56
N ARG A 5 -15.74 26.96 -17.39
CA ARG A 5 -14.93 27.04 -16.17
C ARG A 5 -13.97 25.84 -16.09
N ASN A 6 -12.70 26.07 -16.38
CA ASN A 6 -11.64 25.06 -16.34
C ASN A 6 -11.38 24.63 -14.89
N GLY A 7 -12.15 23.67 -14.38
CA GLY A 7 -11.75 22.88 -13.22
C GLY A 7 -10.61 21.92 -13.58
N PRO A 8 -9.87 21.37 -12.60
CA PRO A 8 -8.83 20.37 -12.86
C PRO A 8 -9.45 19.20 -13.63
N ARG A 9 -9.08 19.04 -14.90
CA ARG A 9 -9.57 17.94 -15.73
C ARG A 9 -8.80 16.69 -15.33
N LEU A 10 -9.39 15.86 -14.45
CA LEU A 10 -8.86 14.54 -14.14
C LEU A 10 -8.65 13.77 -15.44
N SER A 11 -7.40 13.44 -15.73
CA SER A 11 -7.01 12.70 -16.93
C SER A 11 -6.99 11.19 -16.67
N LEU A 12 -6.95 10.39 -17.73
CA LEU A 12 -6.78 8.94 -17.63
C LEU A 12 -5.55 8.55 -16.79
N GLN A 13 -4.47 9.34 -16.85
CA GLN A 13 -3.27 9.08 -16.03
C GLN A 13 -3.57 9.19 -14.53
N HIS A 14 -4.45 10.10 -14.10
CA HIS A 14 -4.86 10.18 -12.70
C HIS A 14 -5.57 8.89 -12.27
N PHE A 15 -6.48 8.39 -13.12
CA PHE A 15 -7.18 7.14 -12.85
C PHE A 15 -6.23 5.94 -12.70
N ILE A 16 -5.24 5.83 -13.61
CA ILE A 16 -4.24 4.76 -13.57
C ILE A 16 -3.40 4.86 -12.30
N LEU A 17 -2.89 6.05 -11.95
CA LEU A 17 -2.09 6.25 -10.75
C LEU A 17 -2.87 5.96 -9.47
N GLN A 18 -4.15 6.37 -9.40
CA GLN A 18 -5.02 6.04 -8.28
C GLN A 18 -5.25 4.53 -8.13
N ALA A 19 -5.40 3.81 -9.25
CA ALA A 19 -5.48 2.35 -9.23
C ALA A 19 -4.18 1.69 -8.72
N GLU A 20 -3.01 2.21 -9.12
CA GLU A 20 -1.71 1.75 -8.64
C GLU A 20 -1.52 2.00 -7.14
N ILE A 21 -1.92 3.17 -6.63
CA ILE A 21 -1.91 3.50 -5.20
C ILE A 21 -2.74 2.48 -4.41
N ILE A 22 -3.97 2.21 -4.84
CA ILE A 22 -4.86 1.24 -4.17
C ILE A 22 -4.26 -0.17 -4.21
N LYS A 23 -3.65 -0.56 -5.34
CA LYS A 23 -2.97 -1.85 -5.47
C LYS A 23 -1.80 -1.97 -4.50
N ALA A 24 -0.95 -0.95 -4.41
CA ALA A 24 0.19 -0.89 -3.50
C ALA A 24 -0.26 -0.96 -2.03
N TYR A 25 -1.28 -0.19 -1.65
CA TYR A 25 -1.85 -0.21 -0.31
C TYR A 25 -2.37 -1.61 0.07
N ARG A 26 -3.14 -2.26 -0.82
CA ARG A 26 -3.64 -3.62 -0.57
C ARG A 26 -2.50 -4.64 -0.43
N ALA A 27 -1.41 -4.48 -1.19
CA ALA A 27 -0.23 -5.33 -1.04
C ALA A 27 0.43 -5.13 0.33
N ALA A 28 0.61 -3.88 0.77
CA ALA A 28 1.14 -3.54 2.07
C ALA A 28 0.31 -4.13 3.23
N VAL A 29 -1.02 -3.96 3.18
CA VAL A 29 -1.95 -4.53 4.17
C VAL A 29 -1.85 -6.06 4.25
N ARG A 30 -1.65 -6.75 3.12
CA ARG A 30 -1.44 -8.20 3.15
C ARG A 30 -0.10 -8.57 3.76
N ALA A 31 0.95 -7.78 3.51
CA ALA A 31 2.28 -8.02 4.05
C ALA A 31 2.31 -7.88 5.58
N THR A 32 1.43 -7.08 6.19
CA THR A 32 1.35 -6.95 7.67
C THR A 32 0.62 -8.09 8.37
N ARG A 33 -0.07 -8.99 7.63
CA ARG A 33 -0.85 -10.10 8.24
C ARG A 33 -0.02 -11.06 9.10
N PRO A 34 1.23 -11.42 8.76
CA PRO A 34 2.03 -12.32 9.58
C PRO A 34 2.59 -11.69 10.85
N LEU A 35 2.41 -10.38 11.08
CA LEU A 35 2.85 -9.75 12.32
C LEU A 35 2.17 -10.44 13.52
N PRO A 36 2.95 -10.95 14.49
CA PRO A 36 2.42 -11.72 15.61
C PRO A 36 1.65 -10.84 16.60
N ASP A 37 2.15 -9.63 16.85
CA ASP A 37 1.51 -8.69 17.76
C ASP A 37 0.40 -7.87 17.06
N SER A 38 -0.76 -7.82 17.72
CA SER A 38 -1.94 -7.13 17.20
C SER A 38 -1.83 -5.62 17.30
N ALA A 39 -1.12 -5.09 18.31
CA ALA A 39 -0.93 -3.66 18.50
C ALA A 39 0.05 -3.10 17.46
N THR A 40 1.22 -3.73 17.29
CA THR A 40 2.20 -3.39 16.24
C THR A 40 1.58 -3.48 14.85
N ARG A 41 0.77 -4.51 14.57
CA ARG A 41 0.06 -4.61 13.29
C ARG A 41 -0.90 -3.45 13.07
N ARG A 42 -1.66 -3.07 14.11
CA ARG A 42 -2.59 -1.94 14.02
C ARG A 42 -1.85 -0.63 13.77
N GLU A 43 -0.79 -0.36 14.52
CA GLU A 43 0.04 0.81 14.35
C GLU A 43 0.64 0.88 12.94
N THR A 44 1.17 -0.23 12.44
CA THR A 44 1.71 -0.33 11.07
C THR A 44 0.63 -0.02 10.03
N LEU A 45 -0.59 -0.55 10.21
CA LEU A 45 -1.71 -0.28 9.29
C LEU A 45 -2.16 1.18 9.34
N ASP A 46 -2.19 1.79 10.52
CA ASP A 46 -2.57 3.19 10.70
C ASP A 46 -1.51 4.12 10.08
N TRP A 47 -0.22 3.80 10.23
CA TRP A 47 0.87 4.50 9.55
C TRP A 47 0.74 4.40 8.01
N LEU A 48 0.55 3.18 7.48
CA LEU A 48 0.35 2.96 6.04
C LEU A 48 -0.89 3.68 5.49
N ARG A 49 -1.97 3.73 6.27
CA ARG A 49 -3.18 4.48 5.89
C ARG A 49 -2.90 5.97 5.85
N GLY A 50 -2.16 6.50 6.83
CA GLY A 50 -1.76 7.90 6.87
C GLY A 50 -0.97 8.32 5.62
N ASP A 51 -0.11 7.44 5.09
CA ASP A 51 0.64 7.71 3.86
C ASP A 51 -0.26 7.87 2.62
N ILE A 52 -1.30 7.05 2.51
CA ILE A 52 -2.20 7.05 1.35
C ILE A 52 -3.27 8.14 1.45
N GLU A 53 -3.80 8.41 2.65
CA GLU A 53 -4.80 9.46 2.87
C GLU A 53 -4.27 10.85 2.49
N ARG A 54 -2.96 11.10 2.64
CA ARG A 54 -2.33 12.36 2.19
C ARG A 54 -2.42 12.57 0.67
N LEU A 55 -2.63 11.51 -0.11
CA LEU A 55 -2.73 11.57 -1.58
C LEU A 55 -4.16 11.68 -2.08
N ARG A 56 -5.17 11.63 -1.20
CA ARG A 56 -6.59 11.55 -1.55
C ARG A 56 -7.07 12.71 -2.44
N TYR A 57 -6.52 13.90 -2.21
CA TYR A 57 -6.90 15.13 -2.91
C TYR A 57 -5.78 15.68 -3.80
N GLU A 58 -4.70 14.91 -3.98
CA GLU A 58 -3.58 15.33 -4.81
C GLU A 58 -3.94 15.15 -6.30
N THR A 59 -3.73 16.21 -7.08
CA THR A 59 -4.04 16.28 -8.51
C THR A 59 -2.80 16.51 -9.35
N ASP A 60 -1.63 16.73 -8.74
CA ASP A 60 -0.36 16.80 -9.46
C ASP A 60 0.15 15.38 -9.77
N LEU A 61 0.23 15.07 -11.05
CA LEU A 61 0.68 13.76 -11.55
C LEU A 61 2.11 13.43 -11.11
N GLU A 62 3.02 14.40 -11.09
CA GLU A 62 4.41 14.18 -10.72
C GLU A 62 4.54 13.91 -9.22
N ARG A 63 3.73 14.61 -8.40
CA ARG A 63 3.64 14.31 -6.98
C ARG A 63 3.05 12.93 -6.73
N LEU A 64 1.98 12.55 -7.41
CA LEU A 64 1.39 11.21 -7.28
C LEU A 64 2.43 10.12 -7.61
N ARG A 65 3.14 10.26 -8.74
CA ARG A 65 4.22 9.33 -9.14
C ARG A 65 5.34 9.24 -8.10
N THR A 66 5.82 10.39 -7.63
CA THR A 66 6.91 10.47 -6.66
C THR A 66 6.52 9.84 -5.32
N ASN A 67 5.28 10.08 -4.87
CA ASN A 67 4.76 9.51 -3.64
C ASN A 67 4.56 8.00 -3.74
N ILE A 68 4.04 7.48 -4.86
CA ILE A 68 3.94 6.03 -5.10
C ILE A 68 5.32 5.37 -5.06
N SER A 69 6.31 5.98 -5.73
CA SER A 69 7.69 5.47 -5.74
C SER A 69 8.29 5.44 -4.33
N SER A 70 8.12 6.53 -3.58
CA SER A 70 8.58 6.65 -2.19
C SER A 70 7.89 5.63 -1.28
N PHE A 71 6.57 5.47 -1.40
CA PHE A 71 5.80 4.50 -0.64
C PHE A 71 6.28 3.06 -0.89
N ASN A 72 6.43 2.68 -2.16
CA ASN A 72 6.94 1.36 -2.53
C ASN A 72 8.37 1.12 -2.02
N ARG A 73 9.22 2.15 -2.05
CA ARG A 73 10.58 2.08 -1.50
C ARG A 73 10.55 1.89 0.02
N ASN A 74 9.72 2.65 0.73
CA ASN A 74 9.56 2.54 2.17
C ASN A 74 9.09 1.13 2.55
N LEU A 75 8.12 0.57 1.82
CA LEU A 75 7.69 -0.82 2.02
C LEU A 75 8.83 -1.82 1.84
N LYS A 76 9.65 -1.67 0.80
CA LYS A 76 10.80 -2.56 0.56
C LYS A 76 11.83 -2.50 1.68
N ILE A 77 11.98 -1.36 2.35
CA ILE A 77 12.91 -1.17 3.48
C ILE A 77 12.30 -1.74 4.77
N LEU A 78 11.02 -1.47 5.02
CA LEU A 78 10.35 -1.83 6.27
C LEU A 78 10.00 -3.31 6.37
N ILE A 79 9.60 -3.95 5.26
CA ILE A 79 9.17 -5.36 5.25
C ILE A 79 10.29 -6.30 5.76
N PRO A 80 11.55 -6.22 5.30
CA PRO A 80 12.63 -7.03 5.85
C PRO A 80 12.93 -6.71 7.33
N GLY A 81 12.91 -5.44 7.72
CA GLY A 81 13.18 -5.00 9.09
C GLY A 81 12.14 -5.47 10.11
N LEU A 82 10.90 -5.69 9.67
CA LEU A 82 9.83 -6.27 10.49
C LEU A 82 9.90 -7.80 10.61
N GLY A 83 10.96 -8.44 10.09
CA GLY A 83 11.09 -9.90 10.07
C GLY A 83 10.12 -10.59 9.10
N LEU A 84 9.55 -9.84 8.14
CA LEU A 84 8.58 -10.32 7.16
C LEU A 84 9.25 -10.76 5.83
N THR A 85 10.56 -11.04 5.88
CA THR A 85 11.45 -11.33 4.73
C THR A 85 11.00 -12.52 3.86
N GLY A 86 10.04 -13.33 4.32
CA GLY A 86 9.43 -14.43 3.55
C GLY A 86 8.27 -14.03 2.61
N LEU A 87 8.02 -12.74 2.35
CA LEU A 87 6.87 -12.26 1.57
C LEU A 87 7.21 -11.39 0.35
N THR A 88 8.43 -11.49 -0.20
CA THR A 88 8.74 -10.82 -1.47
C THR A 88 7.87 -11.39 -2.59
N PRO A 89 7.45 -10.56 -3.59
CA PRO A 89 6.58 -11.02 -4.68
C PRO A 89 7.16 -12.22 -5.47
N GLU A 90 8.48 -12.38 -5.43
CA GLU A 90 9.23 -13.44 -6.11
C GLU A 90 9.14 -14.80 -5.39
N HIS A 91 8.81 -14.82 -4.09
CA HIS A 91 8.74 -16.05 -3.29
C HIS A 91 7.32 -16.23 -2.76
N GLY A 92 6.55 -17.05 -3.48
CA GLY A 92 5.25 -17.52 -3.05
C GLY A 92 5.31 -18.02 -1.60
N ALA A 93 4.42 -17.49 -0.77
CA ALA A 93 4.34 -17.71 0.66
C ALA A 93 4.58 -19.17 1.06
N LYS A 94 5.81 -19.49 1.48
CA LYS A 94 6.04 -20.69 2.28
C LYS A 94 5.54 -20.39 3.69
N LEU A 95 4.25 -20.61 3.87
CA LEU A 95 3.61 -20.63 5.18
C LEU A 95 4.33 -21.69 6.03
N ILE A 96 5.23 -21.26 6.91
CA ILE A 96 5.75 -22.13 7.96
C ILE A 96 4.57 -22.43 8.89
N GLY A 97 4.22 -23.71 8.93
CA GLY A 97 2.94 -24.23 9.38
C GLY A 97 2.46 -23.72 10.74
N ARG A 98 1.25 -23.18 10.75
CA ARG A 98 0.31 -23.25 11.87
C ARG A 98 -1.09 -23.55 11.32
N GLY A 99 -1.21 -24.72 10.70
CA GLY A 99 -2.48 -25.29 10.27
C GLY A 99 -2.56 -26.73 10.73
N GLY A 100 -3.47 -27.01 11.66
CA GLY A 100 -3.93 -28.37 11.93
C GLY A 100 -3.60 -28.92 13.32
N ARG A 101 -4.39 -28.54 14.32
CA ARG A 101 -4.98 -29.49 15.28
C ARG A 101 -6.22 -28.87 15.90
N ARG A 102 -7.30 -28.91 15.12
CA ARG A 102 -8.66 -28.98 15.64
C ARG A 102 -9.16 -30.36 15.23
N THR A 103 -9.11 -31.29 16.17
CA THR A 103 -9.91 -32.51 16.15
C THR A 103 -10.45 -32.65 17.56
N VAL A 104 -11.77 -32.46 17.62
CA VAL A 104 -12.78 -32.90 18.60
C VAL A 104 -12.36 -33.19 20.03
#